data_AF-A0A969G8D6-F1
#
_entry.id   AF-A0A969G8D6-F1
#
_cell.length_a   1.000
_cell.length_b   1.000
_cell.length_c   1.000
_cell.angle_alpha   90.00
_cell.angle_beta   90.00
_cell.angle_gamma   90.00
#
_symmetry.space_group_name_H-M   'P 1'
#
loop_
_entity.id
_entity.type
_entity.pdbx_description
1 polymer ?
#
loop_
_entity_poly.entity_id
_entity_poly.type
_entity_poly.pdbx_seq_one_letter_code
_entity_poly.pdbx_strand_id
1 'polypeptide(L)'
;MYYIDLINKNIAPIDTLKSENHQSVICYSHTQIANFFLKNNDLEQAKKYIDLAKRNEEFGRGNILLAEGQYWLKKRDYNKTKLAIVAFEAINAQAFSAIEALLELKIDYYTAIKDFKQVIAIQKELLKTQKEKFGNDRLRFGTFANAEFNALEQQQQIAALENSSKLAKLQTRNRSYIAIIVFHNNYWLLLLFCGHRKSTKYKNPSLFR
;
A
#
# COMPACT_ATOMS: atom_id res chain seq x y z
N MET A 1 -16.23 14.51 22.05
CA MET A 1 -16.78 13.37 22.81
C MET A 1 -17.10 12.17 21.92
N TYR A 2 -17.83 12.35 20.79
CA TYR A 2 -18.22 11.27 19.86
C TYR A 2 -17.08 10.38 19.30
N TYR A 3 -15.90 10.95 19.00
CA TYR A 3 -14.77 10.19 18.43
C TYR A 3 -14.09 9.26 19.45
N ILE A 4 -14.05 9.62 20.73
CA ILE A 4 -13.40 8.82 21.78
C ILE A 4 -14.25 7.59 22.10
N ASP A 5 -15.57 7.73 22.14
CA ASP A 5 -16.48 6.59 22.31
C ASP A 5 -16.45 5.62 21.13
N LEU A 6 -16.28 6.15 19.90
CA LEU A 6 -16.09 5.31 18.70
C LEU A 6 -14.79 4.50 18.77
N ILE A 7 -13.70 5.14 19.21
CA ILE A 7 -12.40 4.49 19.39
C ILE A 7 -12.48 3.43 20.49
N ASN A 8 -13.06 3.77 21.66
CA ASN A 8 -13.19 2.85 22.78
C ASN A 8 -14.07 1.62 22.46
N LYS A 9 -15.17 1.81 21.72
CA LYS A 9 -16.03 0.69 21.27
C LYS A 9 -15.33 -0.25 20.29
N ASN A 10 -14.39 0.25 19.49
CA ASN A 10 -13.71 -0.53 18.47
C ASN A 10 -12.39 -1.16 18.94
N ILE A 11 -11.78 -0.66 20.03
CA ILE A 11 -10.56 -1.24 20.63
C ILE A 11 -10.89 -2.42 21.56
N ALA A 12 -11.99 -2.36 22.30
CA ALA A 12 -12.37 -3.40 23.26
C ALA A 12 -12.45 -4.85 22.68
N PRO A 13 -12.89 -5.09 21.42
CA PRO A 13 -12.84 -6.41 20.81
C PRO A 13 -11.42 -6.85 20.43
N ILE A 14 -10.54 -5.91 20.06
CA ILE A 14 -9.16 -6.16 19.62
C ILE A 14 -8.28 -6.56 20.80
N ASP A 15 -8.53 -6.00 21.99
CA ASP A 15 -7.84 -6.34 23.26
C ASP A 15 -7.95 -7.82 23.67
N THR A 16 -8.89 -8.57 23.09
CA THR A 16 -9.12 -10.00 23.41
C THR A 16 -8.31 -10.97 22.52
N LEU A 17 -7.67 -10.49 21.45
CA LEU A 17 -6.98 -11.32 20.47
C LEU A 17 -5.47 -11.35 20.72
N LYS A 18 -4.94 -12.51 21.16
CA LYS A 18 -3.54 -12.73 21.57
C LYS A 18 -2.57 -13.02 20.41
N SER A 19 -2.63 -12.30 19.29
CA SER A 19 -1.55 -12.39 18.29
C SER A 19 -0.60 -11.20 18.41
N GLU A 20 0.67 -11.40 18.11
CA GLU A 20 1.72 -10.34 18.18
C GLU A 20 1.34 -9.10 17.34
N ASN A 21 0.74 -9.32 16.16
CA ASN A 21 0.22 -8.23 15.32
C ASN A 21 -0.90 -7.43 16.00
N HIS A 22 -1.69 -8.03 16.89
CA HIS A 22 -2.73 -7.30 17.63
C HIS A 22 -2.13 -6.52 18.81
N GLN A 23 -1.15 -7.08 19.51
CA GLN A 23 -0.49 -6.40 20.64
C GLN A 23 0.28 -5.14 20.20
N SER A 24 0.94 -5.20 19.03
CA SER A 24 1.58 -4.01 18.44
C SER A 24 0.57 -2.91 18.08
N VAL A 25 -0.57 -3.28 17.49
CA VAL A 25 -1.67 -2.35 17.16
C VAL A 25 -2.30 -1.75 18.42
N ILE A 26 -2.49 -2.55 19.47
CA ILE A 26 -2.99 -2.08 20.77
C ILE A 26 -2.02 -1.08 21.39
N CYS A 27 -0.71 -1.41 21.43
CA CYS A 27 0.32 -0.51 21.93
C CYS A 27 0.33 0.82 21.16
N TYR A 28 0.30 0.75 19.84
CA TYR A 28 0.26 1.93 18.99
C TYR A 28 -0.99 2.78 19.27
N SER A 29 -2.17 2.16 19.33
CA SER A 29 -3.44 2.83 19.59
C SER A 29 -3.45 3.55 20.93
N HIS A 30 -3.06 2.86 22.01
CA HIS A 30 -2.95 3.47 23.33
C HIS A 30 -1.97 4.65 23.35
N THR A 31 -0.85 4.55 22.64
CA THR A 31 0.12 5.65 22.57
C THR A 31 -0.42 6.85 21.79
N GLN A 32 -1.17 6.63 20.70
CA GLN A 32 -1.83 7.73 19.97
C GLN A 32 -2.91 8.41 20.81
N ILE A 33 -3.70 7.65 21.55
CA ILE A 33 -4.71 8.20 22.47
C ILE A 33 -4.03 9.00 23.58
N ALA A 34 -2.94 8.50 24.16
CA ALA A 34 -2.15 9.23 25.13
C ALA A 34 -1.67 10.58 24.57
N ASN A 35 -1.09 10.59 23.35
CA ASN A 35 -0.63 11.80 22.68
C ASN A 35 -1.76 12.80 22.42
N PHE A 36 -2.96 12.33 22.09
CA PHE A 36 -4.14 13.18 21.97
C PHE A 36 -4.47 13.90 23.28
N PHE A 37 -4.50 13.17 24.40
CA PHE A 37 -4.76 13.76 25.72
C PHE A 37 -3.62 14.68 26.18
N LEU A 38 -2.35 14.34 25.88
CA LEU A 38 -1.21 15.22 26.12
C LEU A 38 -1.37 16.56 25.38
N LYS A 39 -1.78 16.54 24.11
CA LYS A 39 -2.04 17.78 23.34
C LYS A 39 -3.15 18.63 23.97
N ASN A 40 -4.19 18.00 24.49
CA ASN A 40 -5.30 18.68 25.17
C ASN A 40 -5.02 19.01 26.65
N ASN A 41 -3.81 18.72 27.14
CA ASN A 41 -3.38 18.95 28.52
C ASN A 41 -4.18 18.19 29.59
N ASP A 42 -4.86 17.11 29.19
CA ASP A 42 -5.51 16.17 30.10
C ASP A 42 -4.49 15.11 30.55
N LEU A 43 -3.78 15.43 31.63
CA LEU A 43 -2.68 14.60 32.12
C LEU A 43 -3.15 13.30 32.77
N GLU A 44 -4.35 13.25 33.33
CA GLU A 44 -4.87 12.03 33.96
C GLU A 44 -5.17 10.96 32.91
N GLN A 45 -5.91 11.33 31.86
CA GLN A 45 -6.18 10.39 30.77
C GLN A 45 -4.91 10.03 30.01
N ALA A 46 -4.03 11.00 29.74
CA ALA A 46 -2.74 10.73 29.12
C ALA A 46 -1.95 9.65 29.88
N LYS A 47 -1.85 9.78 31.21
CA LYS A 47 -1.13 8.81 32.04
C LYS A 47 -1.77 7.42 31.99
N LYS A 48 -3.10 7.34 32.08
CA LYS A 48 -3.83 6.07 31.96
C LYS A 48 -3.48 5.33 30.68
N TYR A 49 -3.48 6.01 29.53
CA TYR A 49 -3.19 5.36 28.25
C TYR A 49 -1.70 5.06 28.05
N ILE A 50 -0.79 5.86 28.61
CA ILE A 50 0.64 5.51 28.70
C ILE A 50 0.81 4.20 29.47
N ASP A 51 0.16 4.05 30.62
CA ASP A 51 0.27 2.85 31.45
C ASP A 51 -0.36 1.62 30.78
N LEU A 52 -1.44 1.81 30.00
CA LEU A 52 -1.99 0.74 29.16
C LEU A 52 -1.05 0.34 28.03
N ALA A 53 -0.36 1.30 27.38
CA ALA A 53 0.62 1.02 26.34
C ALA A 53 1.82 0.22 26.89
N LYS A 54 2.28 0.53 28.11
CA LYS A 54 3.39 -0.19 28.78
C LYS A 54 3.16 -1.68 28.96
N ARG A 55 1.91 -2.14 29.01
CA ARG A 55 1.60 -3.58 29.10
C ARG A 55 2.10 -4.37 27.88
N ASN A 56 2.31 -3.68 26.76
CA ASN A 56 2.79 -4.22 25.50
C ASN A 56 4.06 -3.46 25.03
N GLU A 57 4.93 -3.07 25.97
CA GLU A 57 6.10 -2.20 25.73
C GLU A 57 7.05 -2.74 24.66
N GLU A 58 7.16 -4.07 24.53
CA GLU A 58 8.02 -4.76 23.56
C GLU A 58 7.77 -4.33 22.11
N PHE A 59 6.55 -3.90 21.76
CA PHE A 59 6.18 -3.52 20.39
C PHE A 59 6.28 -2.02 20.10
N GLY A 60 6.46 -1.17 21.12
CA GLY A 60 6.28 0.27 20.96
C GLY A 60 7.08 1.13 21.93
N ARG A 61 8.12 0.56 22.55
CA ARG A 61 8.92 1.19 23.61
C ARG A 61 9.34 2.63 23.33
N GLY A 62 9.84 2.91 22.13
CA GLY A 62 10.22 4.27 21.73
C GLY A 62 9.06 5.26 21.84
N ASN A 63 7.90 4.92 21.29
CA ASN A 63 6.72 5.81 21.33
C ASN A 63 6.21 6.01 22.76
N ILE A 64 6.27 4.98 23.59
CA ILE A 64 5.90 5.08 25.01
C ILE A 64 6.84 6.06 25.73
N LEU A 65 8.15 5.94 25.54
CA LEU A 65 9.13 6.83 26.17
C LEU A 65 8.97 8.29 25.72
N LEU A 66 8.63 8.52 24.44
CA LEU A 66 8.32 9.86 23.95
C LEU A 66 7.08 10.45 24.66
N ALA A 67 6.01 9.66 24.76
CA ALA A 67 4.80 10.07 25.46
C ALA A 67 5.06 10.32 26.96
N GLU A 68 5.88 9.50 27.61
CA GLU A 68 6.31 9.71 28.98
C GLU A 68 7.15 10.98 29.16
N GLY A 69 8.09 11.22 28.25
CA GLY A 69 8.91 12.42 28.27
C GLY A 69 8.05 13.68 28.18
N GLN A 70 7.09 13.71 27.26
CA GLN A 70 6.13 14.81 27.09
C GLN A 70 5.22 14.97 28.32
N TYR A 71 4.76 13.86 28.90
CA TYR A 71 3.97 13.87 30.13
C TYR A 71 4.71 14.52 31.29
N TRP A 72 5.95 14.11 31.55
CA TRP A 72 6.78 14.66 32.62
C TRP A 72 7.17 16.11 32.35
N LEU A 73 7.38 16.46 31.09
CA LEU A 73 7.68 17.84 30.70
C LEU A 73 6.50 18.77 31.00
N LYS A 74 5.27 18.34 30.69
CA LYS A 74 4.04 19.07 31.05
C LYS A 74 3.83 19.18 32.56
N LYS A 75 4.25 18.17 33.32
CA LYS A 75 4.30 18.21 34.79
C LYS A 75 5.47 19.03 35.35
N ARG A 76 6.36 19.55 34.50
CA ARG A 76 7.59 20.27 34.87
C ARG A 76 8.57 19.44 35.72
N ASP A 77 8.51 18.10 35.60
CA ASP A 77 9.47 17.19 36.22
C ASP A 77 10.61 16.89 35.24
N TYR A 78 11.55 17.83 35.16
CA TYR A 78 12.64 17.80 34.19
C TYR A 78 13.60 16.62 34.40
N ASN A 79 13.75 16.13 35.63
CA ASN A 79 14.58 14.96 35.91
C ASN A 79 14.01 13.71 35.24
N LYS A 80 12.69 13.50 35.35
CA LYS A 80 12.04 12.37 34.70
C LYS A 80 11.96 12.53 33.18
N THR A 81 11.78 13.75 32.68
CA THR A 81 11.89 14.02 31.23
C THR A 81 13.28 13.64 30.70
N LYS A 82 14.35 14.04 31.39
CA LYS A 82 15.72 13.70 31.01
C LYS A 82 15.95 12.18 31.01
N LEU A 83 15.45 11.47 32.02
CA LEU A 83 15.55 10.01 32.07
C LEU A 83 14.83 9.35 30.88
N ALA A 84 13.65 9.84 30.50
CA ALA A 84 12.92 9.33 29.33
C ALA A 84 13.68 9.58 28.01
N ILE A 85 14.28 10.77 27.85
CA ILE A 85 15.14 11.09 26.69
C ILE A 85 16.32 10.13 26.59
N VAL A 86 17.07 9.93 27.68
CA VAL A 86 18.22 9.02 27.71
C VAL A 86 17.80 7.58 27.44
N ALA A 87 16.69 7.14 28.03
CA ALA A 87 16.15 5.81 27.77
C ALA A 87 15.75 5.61 26.30
N PHE A 88 15.22 6.63 25.65
CA PHE A 88 14.88 6.57 24.24
C PHE A 88 16.14 6.49 23.37
N GLU A 89 17.16 7.31 23.66
CA GLU A 89 18.44 7.30 22.94
C GLU A 89 19.09 5.91 22.97
N ALA A 90 18.95 5.17 24.07
CA ALA A 90 19.45 3.80 24.19
C ALA A 90 18.76 2.77 23.27
N ILE A 91 17.59 3.08 22.71
CA ILE A 91 16.86 2.17 21.81
C ILE A 91 17.44 2.18 20.39
N ASN A 92 18.29 3.16 20.05
CA ASN A 92 18.87 3.33 18.70
C ASN A 92 17.78 3.28 17.60
N ALA A 93 16.76 4.13 17.73
CA ALA A 93 15.66 4.19 16.77
C ALA A 93 16.18 4.52 15.35
N GLN A 94 15.76 3.73 14.36
CA GLN A 94 16.14 3.92 12.95
C GLN A 94 15.13 4.72 12.14
N ALA A 95 13.88 4.81 12.61
CA ALA A 95 12.81 5.51 11.91
C ALA A 95 12.95 7.03 12.06
N PHE A 96 13.03 7.75 10.93
CA PHE A 96 13.15 9.22 10.91
C PHE A 96 12.06 9.91 11.75
N SER A 97 10.81 9.44 11.71
CA SER A 97 9.71 10.02 12.49
C SER A 97 9.92 9.94 14.00
N ALA A 98 10.52 8.85 14.48
CA ALA A 98 10.81 8.66 15.90
C ALA A 98 11.99 9.53 16.35
N ILE A 99 13.01 9.68 15.48
CA ILE A 99 14.15 10.58 15.70
C ILE A 99 13.69 12.03 15.74
N GLU A 100 12.86 12.47 14.78
CA GLU A 100 12.28 13.82 14.75
C GLU A 100 11.53 14.13 16.05
N ALA A 101 10.65 13.23 16.49
CA ALA A 101 9.89 13.41 17.72
C ALA A 101 10.77 13.47 18.98
N LEU A 102 11.88 12.73 19.03
CA LEU A 102 12.88 12.86 20.10
C LEU A 102 13.54 14.23 20.09
N LEU A 103 13.95 14.72 18.92
CA LEU A 103 14.62 16.01 18.78
C LEU A 103 13.68 17.16 19.18
N GLU A 104 12.40 17.08 18.80
CA GLU A 104 11.36 18.02 19.25
C GLU A 104 11.21 18.00 20.77
N LEU A 105 11.11 16.82 21.39
CA LEU A 105 11.06 16.70 22.85
C LEU A 105 12.30 17.28 23.53
N LYS A 106 13.50 17.06 22.96
CA LYS A 106 14.75 17.64 23.47
C LYS A 106 14.73 19.17 23.36
N ILE A 107 14.26 19.73 22.26
CA ILE A 107 14.09 21.18 22.10
C ILE A 107 13.19 21.74 23.20
N ASP A 108 12.02 21.14 23.42
CA ASP A 108 11.07 21.62 24.44
C ASP A 108 11.68 21.51 25.85
N TYR A 109 12.38 20.40 26.15
CA TYR A 109 13.08 20.20 27.40
C TYR A 109 14.18 21.25 27.65
N TYR A 110 15.11 21.44 26.70
CA TYR A 110 16.22 22.39 26.84
C TYR A 110 15.72 23.84 26.87
N THR A 111 14.62 24.14 26.18
CA THR A 111 13.93 25.42 26.27
C THR A 111 13.37 25.64 27.68
N ALA A 112 12.72 24.63 28.27
CA ALA A 112 12.14 24.71 29.60
C ALA A 112 13.19 24.95 30.70
N ILE A 113 14.40 24.37 30.56
CA ILE A 113 15.53 24.61 31.47
C ILE A 113 16.42 25.79 31.07
N LYS A 114 16.03 26.56 30.03
CA LYS A 114 16.72 27.76 29.51
C LYS A 114 18.15 27.53 29.02
N ASP A 115 18.48 26.34 28.54
CA ASP A 115 19.75 26.05 27.88
C ASP A 115 19.65 26.25 26.36
N PHE A 116 19.65 27.52 25.94
CA PHE A 116 19.47 27.88 24.53
C PHE A 116 20.61 27.45 23.62
N LYS A 117 21.81 27.22 24.19
CA LYS A 117 22.95 26.70 23.41
C LYS A 117 22.63 25.30 22.87
N GLN A 118 22.06 24.45 23.71
CA GLN A 118 21.61 23.12 23.30
C GLN A 118 20.43 23.19 22.33
N VAL A 119 19.47 24.09 22.56
CA VAL A 119 18.32 24.27 21.65
C VAL A 119 18.78 24.55 20.23
N ILE A 120 19.72 25.49 20.03
CA ILE A 120 20.23 25.84 18.69
C ILE A 120 20.94 24.64 18.03
N ALA A 121 21.72 23.88 18.80
CA ALA A 121 22.41 22.70 18.29
C ALA A 121 21.40 21.63 17.81
N ILE A 122 20.38 21.36 18.61
CA ILE A 122 19.37 20.33 18.33
C ILE A 122 18.45 20.77 17.18
N GLN A 123 18.11 22.07 17.07
CA GLN A 123 17.35 22.58 15.93
C GLN A 123 18.08 22.40 14.60
N LYS A 124 19.41 22.61 14.58
CA LYS A 124 20.23 22.33 13.40
C LYS A 124 20.22 20.84 13.04
N GLU A 125 20.28 19.98 14.05
CA GLU A 125 20.18 18.52 13.87
C GLU A 125 18.81 18.12 13.31
N LEU A 126 17.71 18.64 13.87
CA LEU A 126 16.35 18.40 13.40
C LEU A 126 16.19 18.79 11.93
N LEU A 127 16.69 19.97 11.54
CA LEU A 127 16.63 20.44 10.16
C LEU A 127 17.47 19.56 9.21
N LYS A 128 18.59 19.02 9.67
CA LYS A 128 19.38 18.04 8.91
C LYS A 128 18.59 16.73 8.73
N THR A 129 18.02 16.18 9.79
CA THR A 129 17.21 14.96 9.75
C THR A 129 16.00 15.10 8.82
N GLN A 130 15.29 16.22 8.87
CA GLN A 130 14.16 16.50 7.97
C GLN A 130 14.58 16.56 6.50
N LYS A 131 15.75 17.14 6.19
CA LYS A 131 16.29 17.16 4.82
C LYS A 131 16.66 15.75 4.32
N GLU A 132 17.28 14.94 5.18
CA GLU A 132 17.62 13.56 4.87
C GLU A 132 16.37 12.70 4.63
N LYS A 133 15.36 12.84 5.49
CA LYS A 133 14.05 12.20 5.31
C LYS A 133 13.40 12.61 4.00
N PHE A 134 13.33 13.90 3.70
CA PHE A 134 12.78 14.40 2.44
C PHE A 134 13.52 13.84 1.22
N GLY A 135 14.85 13.77 1.26
CA GLY A 135 15.66 13.16 0.21
C GLY A 135 15.32 11.69 -0.02
N ASN A 136 15.20 10.92 1.06
CA ASN A 136 14.81 9.51 1.02
C ASN A 136 13.39 9.30 0.51
N ASP A 137 12.44 10.11 0.98
CA ASP A 137 11.05 10.04 0.54
C ASP A 137 10.95 10.37 -0.95
N ARG A 138 11.67 11.40 -1.43
CA ARG A 138 11.73 11.73 -2.85
C ARG A 138 12.26 10.58 -3.71
N LEU A 139 13.31 9.89 -3.25
CA LEU A 139 13.84 8.71 -3.95
C LEU A 139 12.81 7.58 -4.02
N ARG A 140 12.12 7.30 -2.90
CA ARG A 140 11.05 6.28 -2.84
C ARG A 140 9.89 6.61 -3.77
N PHE A 141 9.45 7.87 -3.80
CA PHE A 141 8.41 8.32 -4.73
C PHE A 141 8.86 8.15 -6.19
N GLY A 142 10.10 8.50 -6.51
CA GLY A 142 10.67 8.29 -7.85
C GLY A 142 10.67 6.82 -8.26
N THR A 143 11.06 5.92 -7.35
CA THR A 143 11.03 4.47 -7.62
C THR A 143 9.62 3.93 -7.79
N PHE A 144 8.67 4.41 -6.99
CA PHE A 144 7.27 4.02 -7.09
C PHE A 144 6.66 4.48 -8.42
N ALA A 145 6.86 5.75 -8.79
CA ALA A 145 6.38 6.30 -10.05
C ALA A 145 6.95 5.57 -11.27
N ASN A 146 8.24 5.22 -11.24
CA ASN A 146 8.85 4.41 -12.30
C ASN A 146 8.26 2.99 -12.36
N ALA A 147 8.01 2.36 -11.21
CA ALA A 147 7.37 1.05 -11.18
C ALA A 147 5.94 1.08 -11.73
N GLU A 148 5.17 2.11 -11.40
CA GLU A 148 3.81 2.32 -11.91
C GLU A 148 3.82 2.58 -13.42
N PHE A 149 4.73 3.42 -13.92
CA PHE A 149 4.89 3.67 -15.35
C PHE A 149 5.25 2.39 -16.12
N ASN A 150 6.20 1.60 -15.61
CA ASN A 150 6.59 0.33 -16.22
C ASN A 150 5.44 -0.69 -16.21
N ALA A 151 4.64 -0.72 -15.14
CA ALA A 151 3.48 -1.60 -15.06
C ALA A 151 2.41 -1.22 -16.10
N LEU A 152 2.16 0.08 -16.27
CA LEU A 152 1.25 0.59 -17.30
C LEU A 152 1.74 0.27 -18.71
N GLU A 153 3.04 0.44 -18.97
CA GLU A 153 3.65 0.10 -20.26
C GLU A 153 3.51 -1.41 -20.57
N GLN A 154 3.81 -2.27 -19.60
CA GLN A 154 3.62 -3.72 -19.73
C GLN A 154 2.16 -4.08 -19.99
N GLN A 155 1.21 -3.42 -19.31
CA GLN A 155 -0.21 -3.67 -19.52
C GLN A 155 -0.66 -3.29 -20.94
N GLN A 156 -0.15 -2.17 -21.48
CA GLN A 156 -0.42 -1.78 -22.87
C GLN A 156 0.19 -2.77 -23.88
N GLN A 157 1.41 -3.25 -23.62
CA GLN A 157 2.06 -4.27 -24.46
C GLN A 157 1.26 -5.59 -24.46
N ILE A 158 0.78 -6.04 -23.31
CA ILE A 158 -0.07 -7.23 -23.19
C ILE A 158 -1.36 -7.04 -23.99
N ALA A 159 -2.05 -5.90 -23.84
CA ALA A 159 -3.27 -5.62 -24.57
C ALA A 159 -3.04 -5.58 -26.10
N ALA A 160 -1.92 -5.00 -26.55
CA ALA A 160 -1.54 -5.00 -27.96
C ALA A 160 -1.28 -6.41 -28.50
N LEU A 161 -0.56 -7.24 -27.75
CA LEU A 161 -0.31 -8.64 -28.10
C LEU A 161 -1.61 -9.45 -28.17
N GLU A 162 -2.53 -9.29 -27.21
CA GLU A 162 -3.84 -9.94 -27.25
C GLU A 162 -4.66 -9.57 -28.47
N ASN A 163 -4.69 -8.28 -28.82
CA ASN A 163 -5.39 -7.79 -30.00
C ASN A 163 -4.77 -8.33 -31.29
N SER A 164 -3.44 -8.38 -31.38
CA SER A 164 -2.74 -8.96 -32.53
C SER A 164 -3.06 -10.46 -32.71
N SER A 165 -3.12 -11.21 -31.59
CA SER A 165 -3.49 -12.63 -31.58
C SER A 165 -4.95 -12.85 -32.02
N LYS A 166 -5.87 -12.01 -31.54
CA LYS A 166 -7.28 -12.03 -31.97
C LYS A 166 -7.41 -11.75 -33.47
N LEU A 167 -6.70 -10.74 -33.99
CA LEU A 167 -6.65 -10.43 -35.42
C LEU A 167 -6.12 -11.59 -36.26
N ALA A 168 -5.03 -12.22 -35.84
CA ALA A 168 -4.47 -13.38 -36.53
C ALA A 168 -5.45 -14.56 -36.56
N LYS A 169 -6.18 -14.83 -35.46
CA LYS A 169 -7.24 -15.86 -35.42
C LYS A 169 -8.38 -15.55 -36.39
N LEU A 170 -8.83 -14.30 -36.44
CA LEU A 170 -9.88 -13.86 -37.37
C LEU A 170 -9.43 -13.98 -38.84
N GLN A 171 -8.20 -13.58 -39.16
CA GLN A 171 -7.63 -13.75 -40.50
C GLN A 171 -7.55 -15.23 -40.91
N THR A 172 -7.09 -16.10 -40.01
CA THR A 172 -7.06 -17.54 -40.27
C THR A 172 -8.46 -18.10 -40.50
N ARG A 173 -9.45 -17.74 -39.66
CA ARG A 173 -10.85 -18.14 -39.87
C ARG A 173 -11.39 -17.64 -41.22
N ASN A 174 -11.17 -16.38 -41.56
CA ASN A 174 -11.59 -15.83 -42.86
C ASN A 174 -10.95 -16.57 -44.04
N ARG A 175 -9.66 -16.90 -43.96
CA ARG A 175 -8.99 -17.72 -44.98
C ARG A 175 -9.61 -19.11 -45.09
N SER A 176 -9.94 -19.76 -43.97
CA SER A 176 -10.64 -21.04 -43.97
C SER A 176 -12.03 -20.95 -44.61
N TYR A 177 -12.81 -19.90 -44.30
CA TYR A 177 -14.12 -19.69 -44.93
C TYR A 177 -14.01 -19.48 -46.44
N ILE A 178 -13.06 -18.66 -46.90
CA ILE A 178 -12.80 -18.47 -48.34
C ILE A 178 -12.42 -19.80 -49.00
N ALA A 179 -11.53 -20.58 -48.39
CA ALA A 179 -11.14 -21.89 -48.92
C ALA A 179 -12.33 -22.85 -49.04
N ILE A 180 -13.21 -22.90 -48.03
CA ILE A 180 -14.44 -23.72 -48.06
C ILE A 180 -15.36 -23.26 -49.19
N ILE A 181 -15.59 -21.95 -49.34
CA ILE A 181 -16.46 -21.40 -50.40
C ILE A 181 -15.89 -21.73 -51.79
N VAL A 182 -14.59 -21.54 -52.00
CA VAL A 182 -13.92 -21.87 -53.25
C VAL A 182 -14.01 -23.37 -53.54
N PHE A 183 -13.78 -24.21 -52.54
CA PHE A 183 -13.90 -25.67 -52.69
C PHE A 183 -15.33 -26.08 -53.01
N HIS A 184 -16.34 -25.50 -52.34
CA HIS A 184 -17.74 -25.79 -52.59
C HIS A 184 -18.18 -25.35 -54.00
N ASN A 185 -17.79 -24.15 -54.43
CA ASN A 185 -18.07 -23.66 -55.78
C ASN A 185 -17.40 -24.52 -56.86
N ASN A 186 -16.16 -24.94 -56.64
CA ASN A 186 -15.46 -25.86 -57.56
C ASN A 186 -16.07 -27.27 -57.55
N TYR A 187 -16.57 -27.74 -56.40
CA TYR A 187 -17.27 -29.03 -56.30
C TYR A 187 -18.61 -29.02 -57.04
N TRP A 188 -19.36 -27.92 -56.97
CA TRP A 188 -20.59 -27.71 -57.74
C TRP A 188 -20.32 -27.64 -59.25
N LEU A 189 -19.24 -26.98 -59.67
CA LEU A 189 -18.78 -27.00 -61.06
C LEU A 189 -18.42 -28.42 -61.52
N LEU A 190 -17.70 -29.19 -60.69
CA LEU A 190 -17.40 -30.60 -60.97
C LEU A 190 -18.65 -31.48 -61.07
N LEU A 191 -19.65 -31.28 -60.21
CA LEU A 191 -20.93 -31.99 -60.28
C LEU A 191 -21.74 -31.62 -61.53
N LEU A 192 -21.71 -30.35 -61.96
CA LEU A 192 -22.32 -29.91 -63.22
C LEU A 192 -21.64 -30.57 -64.44
N PHE A 193 -20.31 -30.70 -64.44
CA PHE A 193 -19.59 -31.38 -65.51
C PHE A 193 -19.71 -32.91 -65.46
N CYS A 194 -19.84 -33.54 -64.29
CA CYS A 194 -20.06 -34.98 -64.14
C CYS A 194 -21.52 -35.42 -64.37
N GLY A 195 -22.50 -34.55 -64.05
CA GLY A 195 -23.93 -34.81 -64.24
C GLY A 195 -24.35 -34.86 -65.71
N HIS A 196 -23.59 -34.24 -66.62
CA HIS A 196 -23.88 -34.22 -68.05
C HIS A 196 -23.44 -35.49 -68.80
N ARG A 197 -22.81 -36.47 -68.13
CA ARG A 197 -22.24 -37.67 -68.80
C ARG A 197 -23.08 -38.96 -68.67
N LYS A 198 -24.31 -38.89 -68.15
CA LYS A 198 -25.22 -40.06 -68.03
C LYS A 198 -26.66 -39.73 -68.47
N SER A 199 -26.89 -39.38 -69.74
CA SER A 199 -28.27 -39.39 -70.29
C SER A 199 -28.31 -39.44 -71.82
N THR A 200 -27.66 -40.43 -72.46
CA THR A 200 -27.99 -40.79 -73.87
C THR A 200 -27.61 -42.24 -74.18
N LYS A 201 -28.17 -43.20 -73.44
CA LYS A 201 -28.33 -44.57 -73.95
C LYS A 201 -29.61 -45.18 -73.40
N TYR A 202 -30.70 -45.06 -74.16
CA TYR A 202 -31.61 -46.18 -74.41
C TYR A 202 -32.27 -45.97 -75.79
N LYS A 203 -31.81 -46.76 -76.77
CA LYS A 203 -32.62 -47.25 -77.90
C LYS A 203 -33.80 -48.03 -77.29
N ASN A 204 -34.99 -48.16 -77.88
CA ASN A 204 -35.31 -48.79 -79.17
C ASN A 204 -36.87 -48.87 -79.30
N PRO A 205 -37.49 -49.58 -80.27
CA PRO A 205 -38.06 -49.08 -81.54
C PRO A 205 -39.59 -49.32 -81.71
N SER A 206 -40.12 -49.00 -82.91
CA SER A 206 -41.39 -49.48 -83.51
C SER A 206 -42.68 -48.80 -82.99
N LEU A 207 -43.73 -48.49 -83.78
CA LEU A 207 -44.35 -49.12 -84.95
C LEU A 207 -45.15 -48.09 -85.78
N PHE A 208 -45.20 -48.35 -87.08
CA PHE A 208 -46.21 -47.96 -88.08
C PHE A 208 -47.58 -47.48 -87.56
N ARG A 209 -48.00 -46.27 -87.96
CA ARG A 209 -48.97 -46.04 -89.05
C ARG A 209 -48.98 -44.57 -89.47
#